data_AF-A0A1A7BFY2-F1
#
_entry.id   AF-A0A1A7BFY2-F1
#
_cell.length_a   1.000
_cell.length_b   1.000
_cell.length_c   1.000
_cell.angle_alpha   90.00
_cell.angle_beta   90.00
_cell.angle_gamma   90.00
#
_symmetry.space_group_name_H-M   'P 1'
#
loop_
_entity.id
_entity.type
_entity.pdbx_description
1 polymer ?
#
loop_
_entity_poly.entity_id
_entity_poly.type
_entity_poly.pdbx_seq_one_letter_code
_entity_poly.pdbx_strand_id
1 'polypeptide(L)'
;MRDEDKPFVLYRAGRWSFRIVPRNGEGWRIMAVWIALSTVPTGLFIWFATRHPEGPVHFAGLGVYLLTLLIWIIASVRWMKARAVEVDVSDPLALKREQDRQRRRR
;
A
#
# COMPACT_ATOMS: atom_id res chain seq x y z
N MET A 1 5.54 19.61 1.23
CA MET A 1 4.25 19.44 0.52
C MET A 1 3.15 19.87 1.46
N ARG A 2 2.18 20.67 0.99
CA ARG A 2 0.97 20.93 1.78
C ARG A 2 0.18 19.62 1.89
N ASP A 3 -0.62 19.48 2.95
CA ASP A 3 -1.45 18.28 3.14
C ASP A 3 -2.47 18.08 2.01
N GLU A 4 -2.80 19.13 1.26
CA GLU A 4 -3.66 19.08 0.08
C GLU A 4 -3.03 18.34 -1.10
N ASP A 5 -1.70 18.37 -1.21
CA ASP A 5 -0.94 17.78 -2.33
C ASP A 5 -0.55 16.32 -2.07
N LYS A 6 -0.79 15.81 -0.86
CA LYS A 6 -0.37 14.45 -0.50
C LYS A 6 -1.17 13.40 -1.29
N PRO A 7 -0.49 12.45 -1.95
CA PRO A 7 -1.13 11.51 -2.88
C PRO A 7 -2.01 10.45 -2.21
N PHE A 8 -1.86 10.22 -0.91
CA PHE A 8 -2.57 9.18 -0.16
C PHE A 8 -3.33 9.76 1.05
N VAL A 9 -4.40 9.06 1.43
CA VAL A 9 -5.10 9.25 2.72
C VAL A 9 -4.95 7.97 3.52
N LEU A 10 -4.50 8.12 4.77
CA LEU A 10 -4.44 7.06 5.76
C LEU A 10 -5.61 7.24 6.73
N TYR A 11 -6.66 6.44 6.57
CA TYR A 11 -7.73 6.34 7.54
C TYR A 11 -7.27 5.46 8.69
N ARG A 12 -7.18 6.01 9.90
CA ARG A 12 -6.91 5.24 11.12
C ARG A 12 -8.23 5.01 11.85
N ALA A 13 -8.60 3.74 12.03
CA ALA A 13 -9.80 3.33 12.77
C ALA A 13 -9.45 2.78 14.19
N GLY A 14 -8.16 2.63 14.50
CA GLY A 14 -7.66 2.21 15.80
C GLY A 14 -6.14 2.02 15.79
N ARG A 15 -5.57 1.55 16.90
CA ARG A 15 -4.10 1.41 17.08
C ARG A 15 -3.45 0.45 16.06
N TRP A 16 -4.20 -0.56 15.60
CA TRP A 16 -3.73 -1.59 14.66
C TRP A 16 -4.50 -1.62 13.33
N SER A 17 -5.57 -0.84 13.18
CA SER A 17 -6.40 -0.84 11.98
C SER A 17 -6.22 0.47 11.23
N PHE A 18 -5.65 0.38 10.03
CA PHE A 18 -5.48 1.50 9.13
C PHE A 18 -5.77 1.10 7.69
N ARG A 19 -6.28 2.05 6.90
CA ARG A 19 -6.55 1.89 5.47
C ARG A 19 -5.87 3.01 4.70
N ILE A 20 -4.99 2.66 3.77
CA ILE A 20 -4.35 3.60 2.86
C ILE A 20 -5.13 3.58 1.54
N VAL A 21 -5.54 4.75 1.06
CA VAL A 21 -6.17 4.88 -0.26
C VAL A 21 -5.50 6.00 -1.06
N PRO A 22 -5.35 5.85 -2.39
CA PRO A 22 -4.94 6.94 -3.25
C PRO A 22 -6.03 8.01 -3.32
N ARG A 23 -5.64 9.28 -3.20
CA ARG A 23 -6.56 10.43 -3.18
C ARG A 23 -6.73 11.08 -4.55
N ASN A 24 -5.68 11.06 -5.35
CA ASN A 24 -5.56 11.78 -6.62
C ASN A 24 -4.89 10.90 -7.69
N GLY A 25 -4.81 11.42 -8.92
CA GLY A 25 -4.17 10.70 -10.03
C GLY A 25 -2.70 10.35 -9.76
N GLU A 26 -1.98 11.17 -8.99
CA GLU A 26 -0.60 10.89 -8.60
C GLU A 26 -0.51 9.67 -7.67
N GLY A 27 -1.38 9.56 -6.67
CA GLY A 27 -1.47 8.39 -5.79
C GLY A 27 -1.76 7.09 -6.56
N TRP A 28 -2.65 7.16 -7.55
CA TRP A 28 -2.90 6.02 -8.44
C TRP A 28 -1.70 5.65 -9.30
N ARG A 29 -1.01 6.64 -9.88
CA ARG A 29 0.22 6.40 -10.67
C ARG A 29 1.31 5.77 -9.81
N ILE A 30 1.53 6.29 -8.62
CA ILE A 30 2.51 5.75 -7.68
C ILE A 30 2.14 4.31 -7.26
N MET A 31 0.87 4.05 -6.97
CA MET A 31 0.42 2.69 -6.64
C MET A 31 0.64 1.73 -7.82
N ALA A 32 0.31 2.17 -9.03
CA ALA A 32 0.58 1.41 -10.25
C ALA A 32 2.08 1.15 -10.45
N VAL A 33 2.96 2.10 -10.14
CA VAL A 33 4.42 1.90 -10.18
C VAL A 33 4.87 0.85 -9.17
N TRP A 34 4.37 0.87 -7.93
CA TRP A 34 4.70 -0.16 -6.93
C TRP A 34 4.24 -1.56 -7.36
N ILE A 35 3.07 -1.67 -7.97
CA ILE A 35 2.54 -2.93 -8.53
C ILE A 35 3.40 -3.37 -9.72
N ALA A 36 3.70 -2.48 -10.66
CA ALA A 36 4.53 -2.78 -11.82
C ALA A 36 5.93 -3.23 -11.40
N LEU A 37 6.55 -2.58 -10.41
CA LEU A 37 7.85 -2.98 -9.91
C LEU A 37 7.83 -4.35 -9.19
N SER A 38 6.70 -4.74 -8.58
CA SER A 38 6.56 -6.07 -7.98
C SER A 38 6.57 -7.21 -9.01
N THR A 39 6.32 -6.93 -10.29
CA THR A 39 6.36 -7.98 -11.32
C THR A 39 7.79 -8.47 -11.56
N VAL A 40 8.81 -7.69 -11.20
CA VAL A 40 10.22 -8.09 -11.35
C VAL A 40 10.56 -9.30 -10.47
N PRO A 41 10.42 -9.24 -9.12
CA PRO A 41 10.68 -10.41 -8.27
C PRO A 41 9.73 -11.57 -8.58
N THR A 42 8.47 -11.31 -8.95
CA THR A 42 7.52 -12.36 -9.34
C THR A 42 7.94 -13.06 -10.62
N GLY A 43 8.36 -12.32 -11.65
CA GLY A 43 8.85 -12.88 -12.92
C GLY A 43 10.13 -13.69 -12.72
N LEU A 44 11.04 -13.19 -11.87
CA LEU A 44 12.25 -13.93 -11.50
C LEU A 44 11.93 -15.25 -10.79
N PHE A 45 10.96 -15.23 -9.87
CA PHE A 45 10.51 -16.45 -9.19
C PHE A 45 9.83 -17.44 -10.16
N ILE A 46 8.98 -16.98 -11.07
CA ILE A 46 8.35 -17.84 -12.08
C ILE A 46 9.42 -18.49 -12.98
N TRP A 47 10.39 -17.71 -13.44
CA TRP A 47 11.52 -18.20 -14.23
C TRP A 47 12.38 -19.22 -13.46
N PHE A 48 12.54 -19.05 -12.15
CA PHE A 48 13.23 -20.00 -11.27
C PHE A 48 12.41 -21.27 -11.05
N ALA A 49 11.12 -21.13 -10.70
CA ALA A 49 10.22 -22.23 -10.40
C ALA A 49 9.98 -23.14 -11.62
N THR A 50 10.03 -22.60 -12.83
CA THR A 50 9.96 -23.38 -14.07
C THR A 50 11.22 -24.22 -14.35
N ARG A 51 12.36 -23.87 -13.75
CA ARG A 51 13.62 -24.65 -13.84
C ARG A 51 13.82 -25.62 -12.69
N HIS A 52 13.23 -25.33 -11.55
CA HIS A 52 13.28 -26.13 -10.34
C HIS A 52 11.85 -26.34 -9.83
N PRO A 53 11.08 -27.26 -10.45
CA PRO A 53 9.65 -27.42 -10.14
C PRO A 53 9.40 -28.07 -8.78
N GLU A 54 10.35 -28.86 -8.27
CA GLU A 54 10.20 -29.61 -7.04
C GLU A 54 11.54 -29.82 -6.31
N GLY A 55 11.46 -30.39 -5.10
CA GLY A 55 12.60 -30.69 -4.26
C GLY A 55 13.06 -29.53 -3.36
N PRO A 56 14.10 -29.73 -2.55
CA PRO A 56 14.54 -28.76 -1.53
C PRO A 56 14.91 -27.39 -2.10
N VAL A 57 15.46 -27.35 -3.31
CA VAL A 57 15.86 -26.11 -4.00
C VAL A 57 14.65 -25.26 -4.35
N HIS A 58 13.53 -25.88 -4.76
CA HIS A 58 12.28 -25.17 -5.02
C HIS A 58 11.77 -24.49 -3.74
N PHE A 59 11.69 -25.23 -2.63
CA PHE A 59 11.22 -24.69 -1.35
C PHE A 59 12.10 -23.58 -0.81
N ALA A 60 13.43 -23.68 -0.97
CA ALA A 60 14.35 -22.61 -0.61
C ALA A 60 14.07 -21.34 -1.45
N GLY A 61 13.90 -21.49 -2.77
CA GLY A 61 13.55 -20.37 -3.64
C GLY A 61 12.19 -19.76 -3.34
N LEU A 62 11.18 -20.58 -3.01
CA LEU A 62 9.86 -20.12 -2.55
C LEU A 62 9.99 -19.31 -1.25
N GLY A 63 10.79 -19.79 -0.29
CA GLY A 63 11.07 -19.08 0.95
C GLY A 63 11.69 -17.70 0.70
N VAL A 64 12.70 -17.62 -0.16
CA VAL A 64 13.33 -16.35 -0.56
C VAL A 64 12.34 -15.42 -1.25
N TYR A 65 11.48 -15.94 -2.13
CA TYR A 65 10.45 -15.15 -2.80
C TYR A 65 9.43 -14.58 -1.81
N LEU A 66 8.93 -15.39 -0.87
CA LEU A 66 7.98 -14.95 0.14
C LEU A 66 8.58 -13.87 1.07
N LEU A 67 9.84 -14.04 1.48
CA LEU A 67 10.57 -13.02 2.25
C LEU A 67 10.73 -11.73 1.45
N THR A 68 11.05 -11.83 0.16
CA THR A 68 11.17 -10.68 -0.75
C THR A 68 9.84 -9.93 -0.85
N LEU A 69 8.72 -10.65 -1.05
CA LEU A 69 7.38 -10.05 -1.08
C LEU A 69 7.02 -9.39 0.24
N LEU A 70 7.33 -10.03 1.37
CA LEU A 70 7.05 -9.46 2.69
C LEU A 70 7.81 -8.14 2.90
N ILE A 71 9.11 -8.12 2.58
CA ILE A 71 9.93 -6.90 2.63
C ILE A 71 9.35 -5.84 1.69
N TRP A 72 8.93 -6.22 0.48
CA TRP A 72 8.35 -5.31 -0.51
C TRP A 72 7.04 -4.68 -0.01
N ILE A 73 6.14 -5.48 0.58
CA ILE A 73 4.88 -5.00 1.16
C ILE A 73 5.17 -4.04 2.31
N ILE A 74 6.08 -4.39 3.23
CA ILE A 74 6.43 -3.51 4.35
C ILE A 74 7.05 -2.20 3.85
N ALA A 75 7.94 -2.27 2.86
CA ALA A 75 8.58 -1.10 2.26
C ALA A 75 7.56 -0.19 1.56
N SER A 76 6.69 -0.77 0.72
CA SER A 76 5.64 -0.03 0.01
C SER A 76 4.66 0.63 0.98
N VAL A 77 4.19 -0.08 2.00
CA VAL A 77 3.30 0.47 3.03
C VAL A 77 4.01 1.58 3.81
N ARG A 78 5.26 1.38 4.27
CA ARG A 78 6.02 2.45 4.97
C ARG A 78 6.17 3.68 4.09
N TRP A 79 6.49 3.49 2.82
CA TRP A 79 6.69 4.57 1.86
C TRP A 79 5.39 5.35 1.60
N MET A 80 4.27 4.64 1.45
CA MET A 80 2.94 5.23 1.25
C MET A 80 2.48 5.98 2.50
N LYS A 81 2.67 5.41 3.71
CA LYS A 81 2.36 6.08 4.99
C LYS A 81 3.11 7.39 5.14
N ALA A 82 4.40 7.43 4.80
CA ALA A 82 5.20 8.65 4.86
C ALA A 82 4.68 9.78 3.94
N ARG A 83 3.83 9.45 2.96
CA ARG A 83 3.25 10.39 1.98
C ARG A 83 1.74 10.50 2.10
N ALA A 84 1.16 9.94 3.16
CA ALA A 84 -0.27 10.00 3.41
C ALA A 84 -0.63 11.18 4.32
N VAL A 85 -1.82 11.73 4.12
CA VAL A 85 -2.51 12.53 5.14
C VAL A 85 -3.14 11.56 6.13
N GLU A 86 -2.79 11.65 7.41
CA GLU A 86 -3.48 10.87 8.43
C GLU A 86 -4.84 11.51 8.75
N VAL A 87 -5.91 10.75 8.55
CA VAL A 87 -7.27 11.12 8.95
C VAL A 87 -7.68 10.15 10.05
N ASP A 88 -7.85 10.67 11.26
CA ASP A 88 -8.30 9.87 12.40
C ASP A 88 -9.82 9.72 12.33
N VAL A 89 -10.27 8.51 11.99
CA VAL A 89 -11.71 8.16 11.89
C VAL A 89 -12.27 7.77 13.26
N SER A 90 -11.39 7.52 14.23
CA SER A 90 -11.74 7.22 15.62
C SER A 90 -12.39 8.40 16.35
N ASP A 91 -12.28 9.60 15.77
CA ASP A 91 -12.93 10.80 16.29
C ASP A 91 -14.28 11.01 15.59
N PRO A 92 -15.43 10.71 16.24
CA PRO A 92 -16.76 10.90 15.65
C PRO A 92 -17.02 12.35 15.20
N LEU A 93 -16.23 13.30 15.71
CA LEU A 93 -16.27 14.70 15.28
C LEU A 93 -15.64 14.92 13.89
N ALA A 94 -14.67 14.11 13.47
CA ALA A 94 -14.02 14.22 12.16
C ALA A 94 -14.96 13.81 11.01
N LEU A 95 -15.69 12.70 11.18
CA LEU A 95 -16.75 12.25 10.27
C LEU A 95 -17.88 13.28 10.16
N LYS A 96 -18.28 13.89 11.29
CA LYS A 96 -19.32 14.92 11.33
C LYS A 96 -18.88 16.22 10.62
N ARG A 97 -17.61 16.62 10.77
CA ARG A 97 -17.04 17.79 10.05
C ARG A 97 -16.98 17.57 8.54
N GLU A 98 -16.70 16.35 8.07
CA GLU A 98 -16.71 16.04 6.63
C GLU A 98 -18.13 15.99 6.06
N GLN A 99 -19.08 15.40 6.78
CA GLN A 99 -20.50 15.43 6.41
C GLN A 99 -21.03 16.86 6.35
N ASP A 100 -20.70 17.71 7.33
CA ASP A 100 -21.10 19.13 7.32
C ASP A 100 -20.46 19.91 6.17
N ARG A 101 -19.21 19.60 5.80
CA ARG A 101 -18.56 20.21 4.62
C ARG A 101 -19.20 19.78 3.31
N GLN A 102 -19.60 18.51 3.17
CA GLN A 102 -20.32 18.03 1.98
C GLN A 102 -21.74 18.59 1.92
N ARG A 103 -22.41 18.73 3.06
CA ARG A 103 -23.76 19.31 3.15
C ARG A 103 -23.80 20.81 2.85
N ARG A 104 -22.72 21.55 3.09
CA ARG A 104 -22.58 22.97 2.70
C ARG A 104 -22.19 23.18 1.23
N ARG A 105 -21.74 22.14 0.53
CA ARG A 105 -21.36 22.19 -0.89
C ARG A 105 -22.47 21.72 -1.84
N ARG A 106 -23.52 21.09 -1.31
CA ARG A 106 -24.80 20.86 -1.99
C ARG A 106 -25.75 22.00 -1.63
#